data_AF-A0A1Q8YK51-F1
#
_entry.id   AF-A0A1Q8YK51-F1
#
_cell.length_a   1.000
_cell.length_b   1.000
_cell.length_c   1.000
_cell.angle_alpha   90.00
_cell.angle_beta   90.00
_cell.angle_gamma   90.00
#
_symmetry.space_group_name_H-M   'P 1'
#
loop_
_entity.id
_entity.type
_entity.pdbx_description
1 polymer ?
#
loop_
_entity_poly.entity_id
_entity_poly.type
_entity_poly.pdbx_seq_one_letter_code
_entity_poly.pdbx_strand_id
1 'polypeptide(L)' 'MICSGNTTAGNTQVIEHGLTLGSNPEFTASELVAYARAVHRMAKLGQHGAKTVFDVAPGWLSPKSAAQLRAELL' A
#
# COMPACT_ATOMS: atom_id res chain seq x y z
N MET A 1 -2.96 -14.02 -0.10
CA MET A 1 -2.10 -14.33 -1.25
C MET A 1 -0.85 -15.01 -0.74
N ILE A 2 -0.45 -16.10 -1.36
CA ILE A 2 0.81 -16.81 -1.05
C ILE A 2 1.60 -16.88 -2.34
N CYS A 3 2.86 -16.43 -2.31
CA CYS A 3 3.82 -16.58 -3.39
C CYS A 3 4.98 -17.43 -2.91
N SER A 4 5.26 -18.55 -3.57
CA SER A 4 6.40 -19.41 -3.28
C SER A 4 7.31 -19.49 -4.51
N GLY A 5 8.62 -19.43 -4.30
CA GLY A 5 9.62 -19.50 -5.38
C GLY A 5 10.99 -19.89 -4.84
N ASN A 6 11.92 -20.22 -5.73
CA ASN A 6 13.28 -20.61 -5.36
C ASN A 6 14.28 -19.58 -5.92
N THR A 7 15.25 -19.14 -5.11
CA THR A 7 16.35 -18.30 -5.62
C THR A 7 17.38 -19.15 -6.37
N THR A 8 17.79 -20.26 -5.75
CA THR A 8 18.59 -21.34 -6.34
C THR A 8 17.97 -22.69 -5.96
N ALA A 9 18.44 -23.78 -6.58
CA ALA A 9 18.01 -25.12 -6.21
C ALA A 9 18.21 -25.35 -4.70
N GLY A 10 17.15 -25.79 -4.01
CA GLY A 10 17.14 -26.02 -2.56
C GLY A 10 16.81 -24.80 -1.69
N ASN A 11 16.71 -23.59 -2.24
CA ASN A 11 16.47 -22.35 -1.47
C ASN A 11 15.07 -21.77 -1.72
N THR A 12 14.07 -22.38 -1.10
CA THR A 12 12.67 -21.92 -1.15
C THR A 12 12.45 -20.64 -0.36
N GLN A 13 11.74 -19.69 -0.96
CA GLN A 13 11.28 -18.43 -0.39
C GLN A 13 9.76 -18.40 -0.47
N VAL A 14 9.11 -17.95 0.61
CA VAL A 14 7.66 -17.78 0.66
C VAL A 14 7.32 -16.37 1.12
N ILE A 15 6.40 -15.74 0.42
CA ILE A 15 5.78 -14.46 0.79
C ILE A 15 4.30 -14.72 1.04
N GLU A 16 3.84 -14.43 2.25
CA GLU A 16 2.45 -14.59 2.64
C GLU A 16 1.82 -13.25 3.01
N HIS A 17 0.66 -13.00 2.45
CA HIS A 17 -0.20 -11.85 2.79
C HIS A 17 -1.59 -12.38 3.15
N GLY A 18 -1.99 -12.23 4.41
CA GLY A 18 -3.29 -12.62 4.93
C GLY A 18 -4.07 -11.43 5.49
N LEU A 19 -5.40 -11.49 5.39
CA LEU A 19 -6.31 -10.57 6.05
C LEU A 19 -7.29 -11.37 6.92
N THR A 20 -7.35 -11.03 8.19
CA THR A 20 -8.36 -11.56 9.13
C THR A 20 -9.21 -10.38 9.56
N LEU A 21 -10.45 -10.32 9.08
CA LEU A 21 -11.30 -9.14 9.21
C LEU A 21 -12.52 -9.44 10.09
N GLY A 22 -12.79 -8.57 11.06
CA GLY A 22 -14.08 -8.57 11.77
C GLY A 22 -15.22 -7.99 10.92
N SER A 23 -14.91 -7.00 10.08
CA SER A 23 -15.86 -6.37 9.15
C SER A 23 -15.17 -6.00 7.84
N ASN A 24 -15.53 -6.70 6.75
CA ASN A 24 -14.97 -6.44 5.42
C ASN A 24 -15.36 -5.05 4.86
N PRO A 25 -16.61 -4.55 5.01
CA PRO A 25 -16.97 -3.21 4.55
C PRO A 25 -16.20 -2.10 5.26
N GLU A 26 -15.99 -2.20 6.58
CA GLU A 26 -15.25 -1.19 7.35
C GLU A 26 -13.76 -1.17 6.98
N PHE A 27 -13.17 -2.36 6.78
CA PHE A 27 -11.81 -2.47 6.29
C PHE A 27 -11.68 -1.82 4.90
N THR A 28 -12.59 -2.15 3.99
CA THR A 28 -12.61 -1.58 2.63
C THR A 28 -12.78 -0.06 2.68
N ALA A 29 -13.66 0.47 3.54
CA ALA A 29 -13.83 1.92 3.70
C ALA A 29 -12.55 2.59 4.23
N SER A 30 -11.84 1.94 5.14
CA SER A 30 -10.57 2.44 5.68
C SER A 30 -9.50 2.55 4.59
N GLU A 31 -9.39 1.53 3.72
CA GLU A 31 -8.54 1.58 2.53
C GLU A 31 -8.93 2.76 1.62
N LEU A 32 -10.22 2.91 1.29
CA LEU A 32 -10.70 4.02 0.45
C LEU A 32 -10.30 5.40 1.01
N VAL A 33 -10.41 5.60 2.33
CA VAL A 33 -10.01 6.86 2.98
C VAL A 33 -8.50 7.08 2.89
N ALA A 34 -7.69 6.02 3.02
CA ALA A 34 -6.24 6.11 2.84
C ALA A 34 -5.88 6.49 1.39
N TYR A 35 -6.52 5.87 0.40
CA TYR A 35 -6.30 6.18 -1.02
C TYR A 35 -6.81 7.57 -1.42
N ALA A 36 -7.89 8.07 -0.82
CA ALA A 36 -8.37 9.44 -1.06
C ALA A 36 -7.29 10.49 -0.72
N ARG A 37 -6.48 10.25 0.32
CA ARG A 37 -5.34 11.11 0.67
C ARG A 37 -4.27 11.12 -0.43
N ALA A 38 -3.97 9.95 -1.00
CA ALA A 38 -3.03 9.85 -2.10
C ALA A 38 -3.56 10.57 -3.35
N VAL A 39 -4.83 10.36 -3.72
CA VAL A 39 -5.49 11.04 -4.84
C VAL A 39 -5.45 12.56 -4.68
N HIS A 40 -5.70 13.08 -3.47
CA HIS A 40 -5.59 14.51 -3.19
C HIS A 40 -4.18 15.06 -3.44
N ARG A 41 -3.14 14.34 -3.02
CA ARG A 41 -1.74 14.72 -3.29
C ARG A 41 -1.41 14.68 -4.78
N MET A 42 -1.86 13.65 -5.48
CA MET A 42 -1.69 13.50 -6.93
C MET A 42 -2.35 14.65 -7.69
N ALA A 43 -3.57 15.03 -7.32
CA ALA A 43 -4.27 16.18 -7.90
C ALA A 43 -3.49 17.49 -7.68
N LYS A 44 -2.93 17.71 -6.49
CA LYS A 44 -2.07 18.88 -6.20
C LYS A 44 -0.78 18.91 -7.03
N LEU A 45 -0.31 17.75 -7.47
CA LEU A 45 0.86 17.61 -8.36
C LEU A 45 0.46 17.68 -9.85
N GLY A 46 -0.80 17.96 -10.18
CA GLY A 46 -1.28 18.06 -11.56
C GLY A 46 -1.45 16.72 -12.27
N GLN A 47 -1.52 15.61 -11.53
CA GLN A 47 -1.76 14.30 -12.13
C GLN A 47 -3.25 14.06 -12.36
N HIS A 48 -3.59 13.55 -13.54
CA HIS A 48 -4.96 13.27 -13.97
C HIS A 48 -5.07 11.89 -14.65
N GLY A 49 -6.31 11.42 -14.83
CA GLY A 49 -6.63 10.13 -15.42
C GLY A 49 -6.84 9.01 -14.39
N ALA A 50 -7.23 7.83 -14.87
CA ALA A 50 -7.43 6.67 -14.02
C ALA A 50 -6.10 6.15 -13.45
N LYS A 51 -6.11 5.77 -12.18
CA LYS A 51 -4.98 5.21 -11.43
C LYS A 51 -5.43 3.96 -10.69
N THR A 52 -4.51 3.03 -10.54
CA THR A 52 -4.68 1.80 -9.76
C THR A 52 -3.77 1.85 -8.53
N VAL A 53 -3.92 0.87 -7.64
CA VAL A 53 -3.06 0.73 -6.45
C VAL A 53 -1.58 0.59 -6.80
N PHE A 54 -1.24 0.15 -8.02
CA PHE A 54 0.14 0.03 -8.50
C PHE A 54 0.79 1.39 -8.84
N ASP A 55 -0.01 2.45 -8.98
CA ASP A 55 0.47 3.80 -9.29
C ASP A 55 0.70 4.66 -8.04
N VAL A 56 0.35 4.14 -6.85
CA VAL A 56 0.35 4.90 -5.59
C VAL A 56 1.52 4.47 -4.70
N ALA A 57 2.48 5.36 -4.49
CA ALA A 57 3.57 5.11 -3.55
C ALA A 57 3.05 4.93 -2.11
N PRO A 58 3.52 3.94 -1.33
CA PRO A 58 3.01 3.68 0.03
C PRO A 58 3.02 4.88 0.97
N GLY A 59 4.05 5.74 0.88
CA GLY A 59 4.14 6.95 1.70
C GLY A 59 3.02 7.99 1.43
N TRP A 60 2.32 7.89 0.31
CA TRP A 60 1.21 8.77 -0.02
C TRP A 60 -0.08 8.44 0.73
N LEU A 61 -0.20 7.20 1.20
CA LEU A 61 -1.31 6.74 2.03
C LEU A 61 -1.22 7.30 3.46
N SER A 62 -0.02 7.62 3.94
CA SER A 62 0.18 8.11 5.31
C SER A 62 -0.10 9.62 5.44
N PRO A 63 -0.71 10.08 6.54
CA PRO A 63 -0.79 11.51 6.86
C PRO A 63 0.56 12.12 7.27
N LYS A 64 1.55 11.29 7.67
CA LYS A 64 2.86 11.75 8.12
C LYS A 64 3.67 12.36 6.96
N SER A 65 4.59 13.26 7.31
CA SER A 65 5.56 13.78 6.34
C SER A 65 6.55 12.68 5.92
N ALA A 66 7.20 12.87 4.77
CA ALA A 66 8.22 11.94 4.29
C ALA A 66 9.40 11.78 5.28
N ALA A 67 9.75 12.84 6.02
CA ALA A 67 10.79 12.79 7.03
C ALA A 67 10.38 11.93 8.24
N GLN A 68 9.15 12.09 8.73
CA GLN A 68 8.62 11.26 9.82
C GLN A 68 8.52 9.78 9.43
N LEU A 69 8.05 9.49 8.20
CA LEU A 69 8.00 8.12 7.71
C LEU A 69 9.38 7.44 7.72
N ARG A 70 10.43 8.16 7.31
CA ARG A 70 11.81 7.64 7.36
C ARG A 70 12.34 7.49 8.78
N ALA A 71 11.94 8.34 9.72
CA ALA A 71 12.43 8.28 11.09
C ALA A 71 11.75 7.17 11.92
N GLU A 72 10.50 6.82 11.58
CA GLU A 72 9.67 5.96 12.42
C GLU A 72 9.42 4.57 11.83
N LEU A 73 9.54 4.39 10.50
CA LEU A 73 9.10 3.17 9.80
C LEU A 73 10.13 2.60 8.79
N LEU A 74 11.34 3.16 8.72
CA LEU A 74 12.47 2.69 7.90
C LEU A 74 13.75 2.66 8.73
#